data_AF-A0A7L1MTG8-F1
#
_entry.id   AF-A0A7L1MTG8-F1
#
_cell.length_a   1.000
_cell.length_b   1.000
_cell.length_c   1.000
_cell.angle_alpha   90.00
_cell.angle_beta   90.00
_cell.angle_gamma   90.00
#
_symmetry.space_group_name_H-M   'P 1'
#
loop_
_entity.id
_entity.type
_entity.pdbx_description
1 polymer ?
#
loop_
_entity_poly.entity_id
_entity_poly.type
_entity_poly.pdbx_seq_one_letter_code
_entity_poly.pdbx_strand_id
1 'polypeptide(L)' 'GGSVRGTFVVTTYGRNTFTCKAICGARTTIICGIDIWCGNPPDEPKNVSCIHSGTRGHLTCTWDKGRPTHLDTAYVIK' A
#
# COMPACT_ATOMS: atom_id res chain seq x y z
N GLY A 1 -17.54 -14.27 27.28
CA GLY A 1 -17.42 -13.07 26.42
C GLY A 1 -18.00 -13.40 25.06
N GLY A 2 -18.84 -12.51 24.51
CA GLY A 2 -19.42 -12.71 23.18
C GLY A 2 -18.41 -12.38 22.08
N SER A 3 -18.43 -13.16 20.99
CA SER A 3 -17.71 -12.83 19.77
C SER A 3 -18.62 -12.00 18.86
N VAL A 4 -18.09 -10.90 18.33
CA VAL A 4 -18.82 -10.02 17.40
C VAL A 4 -18.16 -10.12 16.03
N ARG A 5 -18.97 -10.31 14.99
CA ARG A 5 -18.53 -10.35 13.60
C ARG A 5 -19.25 -9.28 12.80
N GLY A 6 -18.51 -8.53 12.00
CA GLY A 6 -19.04 -7.56 11.04
C GLY A 6 -18.33 -7.67 9.71
N THR A 7 -19.02 -7.34 8.63
CA THR A 7 -18.47 -7.27 7.27
C THR A 7 -18.56 -5.83 6.81
N PHE A 8 -17.48 -5.32 6.21
CA PHE A 8 -17.41 -3.98 5.65
C PHE A 8 -16.80 -4.05 4.25
N VAL A 9 -17.30 -3.22 3.34
CA VAL A 9 -16.73 -3.07 2.00
C VAL A 9 -15.74 -1.90 2.06
N VAL A 10 -14.49 -2.14 1.66
CA VAL A 10 -13.49 -1.08 1.55
C VAL A 10 -13.48 -0.57 0.12
N THR A 11 -13.91 0.68 -0.08
CA THR A 11 -14.02 1.32 -1.39
C THR A 11 -12.92 2.36 -1.65
N THR A 12 -12.05 2.61 -0.67
CA THR A 12 -11.03 3.66 -0.70
C THR A 12 -9.63 3.06 -0.76
N TYR A 13 -8.76 3.67 -1.58
CA TYR A 13 -7.34 3.34 -1.61
C TYR A 13 -6.59 3.90 -0.39
N GLY A 14 -5.42 3.35 -0.11
CA GLY A 14 -4.55 3.73 1.00
C GLY A 14 -4.89 3.01 2.30
N ARG A 15 -4.56 3.65 3.43
CA ARG A 15 -4.68 3.06 4.77
C ARG A 15 -6.09 3.25 5.35
N ASN A 16 -6.70 2.15 5.74
CA ASN A 16 -7.96 2.11 6.46
C ASN A 16 -7.75 1.48 7.84
N THR A 17 -8.09 2.20 8.91
CA THR A 17 -7.85 1.76 10.30
C THR A 17 -9.14 1.26 10.93
N PHE A 18 -9.11 0.05 11.48
CA PHE A 18 -10.22 -0.59 12.18
C PHE A 18 -9.83 -0.84 13.64
N THR A 19 -10.63 -0.37 14.58
CA THR A 19 -10.34 -0.51 16.01
C THR A 19 -11.35 -1.39 16.72
N CYS A 20 -10.88 -2.32 17.53
CA CYS A 20 -11.69 -3.05 18.50
C CYS A 20 -11.85 -2.22 19.78
N LYS A 21 -13.09 -2.04 20.23
CA LYS A 21 -13.41 -1.26 21.42
C LYS A 21 -14.22 -2.12 22.40
N ALA A 22 -13.87 -2.06 23.68
CA ALA A 22 -14.67 -2.60 24.77
C ALA A 22 -15.52 -1.49 25.38
N ILE A 23 -16.82 -1.76 25.50
CA ILE A 23 -17.80 -0.85 26.08
C ILE A 23 -18.21 -1.40 27.46
N CYS A 24 -18.00 -0.62 28.51
CA CYS A 24 -18.36 -0.96 29.89
C CYS A 24 -19.08 0.21 30.54
N GLY A 25 -20.41 0.14 30.61
CA GLY A 25 -21.26 1.26 31.05
C GLY A 25 -21.10 2.47 30.13
N ALA A 26 -20.78 3.63 30.71
CA ALA A 26 -20.50 4.86 29.95
C ALA A 26 -19.06 4.96 29.41
N ARG A 27 -18.18 3.99 29.71
CA ARG A 27 -16.78 4.03 29.30
C ARG A 27 -16.54 3.17 28.06
N THR A 28 -15.78 3.72 27.11
CA THR A 28 -15.30 3.00 25.92
C THR A 28 -13.78 2.99 25.93
N THR A 29 -13.17 1.82 25.76
CA THR A 29 -11.71 1.65 25.72
C THR A 29 -11.30 0.95 24.43
N ILE A 30 -10.21 1.40 23.80
CA ILE A 30 -9.65 0.72 22.62
C ILE A 30 -8.78 -0.43 23.12
N ILE A 31 -9.04 -1.64 22.64
CA ILE A 31 -8.30 -2.84 23.02
C ILE A 31 -7.19 -3.13 22.01
N CYS A 32 -7.54 -3.07 20.72
CA CYS A 32 -6.62 -3.29 19.62
C CYS A 32 -7.14 -2.63 18.34
N GLY A 33 -6.36 -2.73 17.27
CA GLY A 33 -6.78 -2.31 15.94
C GLY A 33 -5.91 -2.94 14.86
N ILE A 34 -6.38 -2.85 13.62
CA ILE A 34 -5.69 -3.31 12.43
C ILE A 34 -5.74 -2.21 11.37
N ASP A 35 -4.67 -2.10 10.59
CA ASP A 35 -4.62 -1.27 9.40
C ASP A 35 -4.71 -2.16 8.16
N ILE A 36 -5.62 -1.82 7.25
CA ILE A 36 -5.80 -2.48 5.97
C ILE A 36 -5.37 -1.50 4.88
N TRP A 37 -4.38 -1.88 4.08
CA TRP A 37 -3.89 -1.11 2.95
C TRP A 37 -4.49 -1.62 1.66
N CYS A 38 -5.14 -0.72 0.92
CA CYS A 38 -5.85 -1.07 -0.31
C CYS A 38 -5.27 -0.30 -1.49
N GLY A 39 -5.11 -0.99 -2.62
CA GLY A 39 -4.59 -0.39 -3.84
C GLY A 39 -4.66 -1.36 -5.00
N ASN A 40 -4.03 -0.97 -6.10
CA ASN A 40 -3.99 -1.72 -7.34
C ASN A 40 -2.64 -2.43 -7.50
N PRO A 41 -2.61 -3.62 -8.14
CA PRO A 41 -1.35 -4.21 -8.56
C PRO A 41 -0.65 -3.30 -9.58
N PRO A 42 0.70 -3.26 -9.56
CA PRO A 42 1.47 -2.48 -10.52
C PRO A 42 1.25 -2.99 -11.95
N ASP A 43 1.33 -2.06 -12.89
CA ASP A 43 1.40 -2.39 -14.31
C ASP A 43 2.80 -2.83 -14.70
N GLU A 44 2.89 -3.54 -15.82
CA GLU A 44 4.18 -3.80 -16.47
C GLU A 44 4.83 -2.46 -16.87
N PRO A 45 6.10 -2.20 -16.45
CA PRO A 45 6.82 -1.00 -16.84
C PRO A 45 6.99 -0.89 -18.35
N LYS A 46 6.84 0.32 -18.89
CA LYS A 46 6.97 0.59 -20.32
C LYS A 46 8.07 1.61 -20.58
N ASN A 47 8.48 1.73 -21.85
CA ASN A 47 9.46 2.73 -22.30
C ASN A 47 10.77 2.70 -21.49
N VAL A 48 11.28 1.49 -21.25
CA VAL A 48 12.55 1.30 -20.55
C VAL A 48 13.68 1.81 -21.43
N SER A 49 14.40 2.81 -20.94
CA SER A 49 15.58 3.39 -21.60
C SER A 49 16.71 3.46 -20.61
N CYS A 50 17.91 3.06 -21.05
CA CYS A 50 19.11 3.08 -20.22
C CYS A 50 20.20 3.91 -20.91
N ILE A 51 20.77 4.85 -20.17
CA ILE A 51 21.81 5.75 -20.65
C ILE A 51 23.04 5.56 -19.76
N HIS A 52 24.21 5.45 -20.42
CA HIS A 52 25.51 5.37 -19.76
C HIS A 52 26.29 6.66 -20.01
N SER A 53 26.54 7.43 -18.95
CA SER A 53 27.17 8.75 -19.06
C SER A 53 28.70 8.67 -19.14
N GLY A 54 29.22 8.40 -20.34
CA GLY A 54 30.67 8.31 -20.59
C GLY A 54 31.30 7.04 -19.98
N THR A 55 32.60 6.83 -20.18
CA THR A 55 33.28 5.54 -19.88
C THR A 55 33.41 5.19 -18.39
N ARG A 56 33.19 6.14 -17.48
CA ARG A 56 33.20 5.94 -16.02
C ARG A 56 31.86 6.30 -15.37
N GLY A 57 30.82 6.55 -16.16
CA GLY A 57 29.51 6.97 -15.66
C GLY A 57 28.71 5.83 -15.05
N HIS A 58 27.71 6.17 -14.25
CA HIS A 58 26.72 5.21 -13.79
C HIS A 58 25.69 4.92 -14.90
N LEU A 59 25.25 3.66 -14.99
CA LEU A 59 24.09 3.30 -15.81
C LEU A 59 22.84 3.85 -15.14
N THR A 60 22.11 4.71 -15.83
CA THR A 60 20.82 5.22 -15.36
C THR A 60 19.74 4.68 -16.29
N CYS A 61 18.79 3.94 -15.73
CA CYS A 61 17.61 3.50 -16.46
C CYS A 61 16.37 4.23 -15.97
N THR A 62 15.50 4.56 -16.91
CA THR A 62 14.21 5.20 -16.68
C THR A 62 13.11 4.40 -17.36
N TRP A 63 11.92 4.41 -16.78
CA TRP A 63 10.74 3.71 -17.29
C TRP A 63 9.47 4.39 -16.82
N ASP A 64 8.40 4.16 -17.57
CA ASP A 64 7.05 4.55 -17.20
C ASP A 64 6.48 3.52 -16.23
N LYS A 65 6.05 3.98 -15.05
CA LYS A 65 5.52 3.13 -13.97
C LYS A 65 4.10 2.61 -14.21
N GLY A 66 3.38 3.17 -15.18
CA GLY A 66 1.96 2.89 -15.40
C GLY A 66 1.05 3.62 -14.41
N ARG A 67 -0.11 3.03 -14.11
CA ARG A 67 -1.10 3.65 -13.20
C ARG A 67 -0.60 3.66 -11.73
N PRO A 68 -1.07 4.61 -10.90
CA PRO A 68 -0.81 4.58 -9.46
C PRO A 68 -1.33 3.29 -8.80
N THR A 69 -0.49 2.68 -7.97
CA THR A 69 -0.83 1.47 -7.20
C THR A 69 -1.46 1.81 -5.85
N HIS A 70 -1.20 2.99 -5.28
CA HIS A 70 -1.59 3.36 -3.91
C HIS A 70 -1.05 2.42 -2.83
N LEU A 71 -0.02 1.65 -3.17
CA LEU A 71 0.71 0.74 -2.29
C LEU A 71 2.21 0.94 -2.50
N ASP A 72 3.00 0.66 -1.47
CA ASP A 72 4.45 0.70 -1.59
C ASP A 72 4.92 -0.31 -2.65
N THR A 73 5.53 0.20 -3.72
CA THR A 73 5.88 -0.57 -4.91
C THR A 73 7.36 -0.41 -5.19
N ALA A 74 8.08 -1.53 -5.19
CA ALA A 74 9.50 -1.58 -5.52
C ALA A 74 9.70 -1.92 -7.00
N TYR A 75 10.67 -1.25 -7.63
CA TYR A 75 11.09 -1.50 -9.00
C TYR A 75 12.56 -1.85 -9.00
N VAL A 76 12.92 -2.96 -9.64
CA VAL A 76 14.30 -3.47 -9.70
C VAL A 76 14.70 -3.72 -11.14
N ILE A 77 15.93 -3.33 -11.48
CA ILE A 77 16.58 -3.67 -12.74
C ILE A 77 17.41 -4.93 -12.45
N LYS A 78 17.24 -5.97 -13.26
CA LYS A 78 18.01 -7.23 -13.17
C LYS A 78 18.91 -7.40 -14.37
#